data_AF-A0A2L2Y5T2-F1
#
_entry.id   AF-A0A2L2Y5T2-F1
#
_cell.length_a   1.000
_cell.length_b   1.000
_cell.length_c   1.000
_cell.angle_alpha   90.00
_cell.angle_beta   90.00
_cell.angle_gamma   90.00
#
_symmetry.space_group_name_H-M   'P 1'
#
loop_
_entity.id
_entity.type
_entity.pdbx_description
1 polymer ?
#
loop_
_entity_poly.entity_id
_entity_poly.type
_entity_poly.pdbx_seq_one_letter_code
_entity_poly.pdbx_strand_id
1 'polypeptide(L)'
;MTVKEKQSQILPLFKKLTALSPEPLPEAERDARLKGVGALPRVRLFSCFHDDHLGEAQALYEVLYEAKDFSDFINLAKQARDIVNEGLFAFALSVVVLHRDDCKGVVLPPIQEVFPDKFVPAETINRALKADKQGTGETKVISIQKTGNILDPEYNLAYFRE
;
A
#
# COMPACT_ATOMS: atom_id res chain seq x y z
N MET A 1 24.04 4.65 -8.18
CA MET A 1 23.18 3.94 -7.22
C MET A 1 22.84 2.59 -7.81
N THR A 2 23.14 1.50 -7.10
CA THR A 2 22.88 0.13 -7.56
C THR A 2 21.40 -0.21 -7.48
N VAL A 3 20.93 -1.20 -8.24
CA VAL A 3 19.52 -1.67 -8.15
C VAL A 3 19.18 -2.12 -6.73
N LYS A 4 20.13 -2.78 -6.05
CA LYS A 4 19.98 -3.22 -4.66
C LYS A 4 19.76 -2.05 -3.70
N GLU A 5 20.50 -0.96 -3.86
CA GLU A 5 20.29 0.26 -3.06
C GLU A 5 18.92 0.89 -3.30
N LYS A 6 18.50 0.98 -4.57
CA LYS A 6 17.17 1.49 -4.93
C LYS A 6 16.05 0.64 -4.34
N GLN A 7 16.17 -0.68 -4.46
CA GLN A 7 15.28 -1.66 -3.84
C GLN A 7 15.16 -1.43 -2.33
N SER A 8 16.30 -1.21 -1.64
CA SER A 8 16.33 -1.00 -0.20
C SER A 8 15.65 0.30 0.26
N GLN A 9 15.53 1.29 -0.64
CA GLN A 9 14.83 2.54 -0.37
C GLN A 9 13.34 2.48 -0.69
N ILE A 10 12.94 1.71 -1.71
CA ILE A 10 11.54 1.60 -2.13
C ILE A 10 10.75 0.64 -1.23
N LEU A 11 11.30 -0.52 -0.89
CA LEU A 11 10.58 -1.53 -0.10
C LEU A 11 10.02 -1.02 1.24
N PRO A 12 10.75 -0.19 2.02
CA PRO A 12 10.21 0.39 3.25
C PRO A 12 8.98 1.27 3.06
N LEU A 13 8.79 1.89 1.89
CA LEU A 13 7.63 2.75 1.61
C LEU A 13 6.31 1.97 1.67
N PHE A 14 6.34 0.69 1.29
CA PHE A 14 5.18 -0.20 1.34
C PHE A 14 4.94 -0.87 2.70
N LYS A 15 5.86 -0.71 3.66
CA LYS A 15 5.71 -1.36 4.97
C LYS A 15 4.70 -0.62 5.84
N LYS A 16 3.84 -1.38 6.53
CA LYS A 16 2.93 -0.90 7.57
C LYS A 16 2.04 0.27 7.11
N LEU A 17 1.60 0.26 5.85
CA LEU A 17 0.77 1.33 5.30
C LEU A 17 -0.56 1.50 6.06
N THR A 18 -1.16 0.40 6.52
CA THR A 18 -2.40 0.40 7.31
C THR A 18 -2.22 0.86 8.76
N ALA A 19 -0.97 0.97 9.26
CA ALA A 19 -0.66 1.38 10.63
C ALA A 19 -0.22 2.84 10.75
N LEU A 20 -0.29 3.61 9.66
CA LEU A 20 0.09 5.02 9.64
C LEU A 20 -0.98 5.89 10.32
N SER A 21 -0.57 7.03 10.92
CA SER A 21 -1.48 7.96 11.62
C SER A 21 -2.69 8.36 10.77
N PRO A 22 -3.94 8.37 11.26
CA PRO A 22 -5.08 8.82 10.44
C PRO A 22 -4.96 10.27 9.95
N GLU A 23 -4.25 11.11 10.72
CA GLU A 23 -4.05 12.52 10.41
C GLU A 23 -2.94 12.68 9.37
N PRO A 24 -3.21 13.38 8.26
CA PRO A 24 -2.20 13.66 7.26
C PRO A 24 -1.23 14.75 7.73
N LEU A 25 -0.03 14.78 7.15
CA LEU A 25 0.93 15.86 7.40
C LEU A 25 0.28 17.25 7.17
N PRO A 26 0.47 18.24 8.06
CA PRO A 26 -0.09 19.57 7.89
C PRO A 26 0.36 20.24 6.59
N GLU A 27 -0.53 20.99 5.94
CA GLU A 27 -0.25 21.63 4.64
C GLU A 27 0.98 22.56 4.65
N ALA A 28 1.27 23.21 5.76
CA ALA A 28 2.41 24.10 5.93
C ALA A 28 3.77 23.37 5.84
N GLU A 29 3.78 22.06 6.13
CA GLU A 29 4.98 21.22 6.13
C GLU A 29 5.14 20.42 4.81
N ARG A 30 4.15 20.49 3.91
CA ARG A 30 4.17 19.77 2.63
C ARG A 30 5.07 20.49 1.61
N ASP A 31 5.76 19.70 0.79
CA ASP A 31 6.35 20.17 -0.45
C ASP A 31 5.25 20.82 -1.31
N ALA A 32 5.58 21.92 -1.98
CA ALA A 32 4.64 22.68 -2.80
C ALA A 32 3.97 21.80 -3.88
N ARG A 33 4.68 20.78 -4.37
CA ARG A 33 4.19 19.83 -5.37
C ARG A 33 3.10 18.89 -4.83
N LEU A 34 3.05 18.66 -3.52
CA LEU A 34 2.10 17.75 -2.87
C LEU A 34 0.86 18.45 -2.29
N LYS A 35 0.67 19.75 -2.57
CA LYS A 35 -0.52 20.49 -2.09
C LYS A 35 -1.82 20.06 -2.75
N GLY A 36 -1.76 19.50 -3.96
CA GLY A 36 -2.93 19.05 -4.72
C GLY A 36 -3.45 17.66 -4.35
N VAL A 37 -2.82 16.98 -3.39
CA VAL A 37 -3.19 15.62 -2.96
C VAL A 37 -3.50 15.58 -1.45
N GLY A 38 -4.15 14.51 -1.00
CA GLY A 38 -4.65 14.34 0.36
C GLY A 38 -6.13 14.68 0.50
N ALA A 39 -6.91 14.56 -0.57
CA ALA A 39 -8.36 14.80 -0.57
C ALA A 39 -9.12 13.59 -0.02
N LEU A 40 -8.76 12.38 -0.47
CA LEU A 40 -9.29 11.13 0.07
C LEU A 40 -8.73 10.89 1.48
N PRO A 41 -9.58 10.84 2.52
CA PRO A 41 -9.10 10.60 3.87
C PRO A 41 -8.41 9.24 3.99
N ARG A 42 -7.43 9.16 4.89
CA ARG A 42 -6.77 7.92 5.25
C ARG A 42 -7.77 6.99 5.95
N VAL A 43 -7.53 5.67 5.95
CA VAL A 43 -8.44 4.64 6.49
C VAL A 43 -9.73 4.43 5.66
N ARG A 44 -10.01 5.28 4.67
CA ARG A 44 -11.11 5.04 3.71
C ARG A 44 -10.68 4.08 2.61
N LEU A 45 -11.65 3.38 2.03
CA LEU A 45 -11.38 2.51 0.89
C LEU A 45 -11.06 3.35 -0.34
N PHE A 46 -9.88 3.12 -0.93
CA PHE A 46 -9.56 3.58 -2.27
C PHE A 46 -10.28 2.70 -3.31
N SER A 47 -10.82 3.33 -4.36
CA SER A 47 -11.49 2.68 -5.48
C SER A 47 -10.67 2.91 -6.74
N CYS A 48 -10.32 1.84 -7.44
CA CYS A 48 -9.65 1.91 -8.75
C CYS A 48 -10.61 2.25 -9.91
N PHE A 49 -11.87 2.57 -9.60
CA PHE A 49 -12.92 2.81 -10.61
C PHE A 49 -13.67 4.14 -10.40
N HIS A 50 -13.48 4.80 -9.25
CA HIS A 50 -14.15 6.07 -8.97
C HIS A 50 -13.30 7.21 -9.51
N ASP A 51 -13.90 8.07 -10.33
CA ASP A 51 -13.19 9.15 -11.04
C ASP A 51 -12.41 10.06 -10.09
N ASP A 52 -13.02 10.53 -9.00
CA ASP A 52 -12.32 11.40 -8.03
C ASP A 52 -11.09 10.73 -7.40
N HIS A 53 -11.18 9.43 -7.08
CA HIS A 53 -10.07 8.68 -6.48
C HIS A 53 -8.94 8.49 -7.49
N LEU A 54 -9.29 8.18 -8.74
CA LEU A 54 -8.33 8.05 -9.83
C LEU A 54 -7.69 9.40 -10.19
N GLY A 55 -8.45 10.49 -10.16
CA GLY A 55 -7.95 11.84 -10.39
C GLY A 55 -6.88 12.22 -9.36
N GLU A 56 -7.11 11.95 -8.07
CA GLU A 56 -6.09 12.16 -7.04
C GLU A 56 -4.89 11.22 -7.19
N ALA A 57 -5.11 9.95 -7.56
CA ALA A 57 -4.03 9.00 -7.83
C ALA A 57 -3.15 9.43 -9.01
N GLN A 58 -3.78 9.96 -10.07
CA GLN A 58 -3.10 10.52 -11.23
C GLN A 58 -2.28 11.76 -10.85
N ALA A 59 -2.84 12.68 -10.08
CA ALA A 59 -2.12 13.86 -9.61
C ALA A 59 -0.88 13.47 -8.78
N LEU A 60 -0.99 12.46 -7.91
CA LEU A 60 0.16 11.94 -7.17
C LEU A 60 1.18 11.27 -8.10
N TYR A 61 0.73 10.48 -9.08
CA TYR A 61 1.60 9.86 -10.07
C TYR A 61 2.41 10.90 -10.84
N GLU A 62 1.77 11.96 -11.34
CA GLU A 62 2.42 13.02 -12.13
C GLU A 62 3.54 13.68 -11.32
N VAL A 63 3.28 14.06 -10.07
CA VAL A 63 4.27 14.66 -9.17
C VAL A 63 5.48 13.75 -8.95
N LEU A 64 5.24 12.46 -8.70
CA LEU A 64 6.32 11.49 -8.46
C LEU A 64 7.06 11.10 -9.74
N TYR A 65 6.37 11.07 -10.88
CA TYR A 65 6.96 10.75 -12.18
C TYR A 65 7.83 11.90 -12.71
N GLU A 66 7.44 13.14 -12.46
CA GLU A 66 8.20 14.35 -12.85
C GLU A 66 9.37 14.68 -11.91
N ALA A 67 9.51 13.95 -10.80
CA ALA A 67 10.62 14.13 -9.88
C ALA A 67 11.97 14.05 -10.60
N LYS A 68 12.86 15.02 -10.33
CA LYS A 68 14.06 15.30 -11.13
C LYS A 68 15.00 14.11 -11.23
N ASP A 69 15.19 13.42 -10.12
CA ASP A 69 16.06 12.26 -9.98
C ASP A 69 15.50 11.32 -8.92
N PHE A 70 16.13 10.15 -8.78
CA PHE A 70 15.69 9.13 -7.84
C PHE A 70 15.66 9.61 -6.38
N SER A 71 16.57 10.51 -5.99
CA SER A 71 16.62 11.01 -4.61
C SER A 71 15.46 11.97 -4.34
N ASP A 72 15.16 12.86 -5.28
CA ASP A 72 13.97 13.72 -5.23
C ASP A 72 12.68 12.89 -5.21
N PHE A 73 12.59 11.87 -6.07
CA PHE A 73 11.47 10.92 -6.09
C PHE A 73 11.24 10.25 -4.74
N ILE A 74 12.30 9.70 -4.11
CA ILE A 74 12.16 9.03 -2.81
C ILE A 74 11.75 10.01 -1.71
N ASN A 75 12.25 11.24 -1.73
CA ASN A 75 11.88 12.25 -0.74
C ASN A 75 10.40 12.65 -0.87
N LEU A 76 9.93 12.89 -2.10
CA LEU A 76 8.52 13.12 -2.37
C LEU A 76 7.65 11.94 -1.97
N ALA A 77 8.05 10.71 -2.31
CA ALA A 77 7.30 9.51 -1.98
C ALA A 77 7.18 9.29 -0.46
N LYS A 78 8.26 9.56 0.30
CA LYS A 78 8.22 9.53 1.77
C LYS A 78 7.21 10.51 2.33
N GLN A 79 7.19 11.75 1.83
CA GLN A 79 6.27 12.75 2.32
C GLN A 79 4.82 12.47 1.89
N ALA A 80 4.61 12.04 0.64
CA ALA A 80 3.30 11.66 0.13
C ALA A 80 2.67 10.51 0.93
N ARG A 81 3.49 9.55 1.38
CA ARG A 81 3.07 8.43 2.25
C ARG A 81 2.38 8.90 3.53
N ASP A 82 2.76 10.06 4.05
CA ASP A 82 2.22 10.62 5.28
C ASP A 82 1.06 11.61 5.02
N ILE A 83 0.70 11.85 3.75
CA ILE A 83 -0.37 12.77 3.33
C ILE A 83 -1.57 12.02 2.78
N VAL A 84 -1.37 11.08 1.85
CA VAL A 84 -2.46 10.49 1.07
C VAL A 84 -3.00 9.19 1.68
N ASN A 85 -4.16 8.75 1.18
CA ASN A 85 -4.72 7.45 1.49
C ASN A 85 -3.76 6.29 1.17
N GLU A 86 -3.72 5.27 2.02
CA GLU A 86 -2.80 4.13 1.91
C GLU A 86 -2.96 3.31 0.63
N GLY A 87 -4.20 3.10 0.17
CA GLY A 87 -4.48 2.37 -1.07
C GLY A 87 -4.10 3.18 -2.30
N LEU A 88 -4.42 4.48 -2.28
CA LEU A 88 -4.05 5.43 -3.34
C LEU A 88 -2.53 5.54 -3.47
N PHE A 89 -1.82 5.65 -2.33
CA PHE A 89 -0.36 5.69 -2.29
C PHE A 89 0.27 4.45 -2.91
N ALA A 90 -0.18 3.26 -2.48
CA ALA A 90 0.35 2.00 -3.01
C ALA A 90 0.09 1.86 -4.51
N PHE A 91 -1.08 2.30 -5.00
CA PHE A 91 -1.41 2.31 -6.42
C PHE A 91 -0.48 3.24 -7.20
N ALA A 92 -0.45 4.53 -6.86
CA ALA A 92 0.34 5.52 -7.58
C ALA A 92 1.84 5.19 -7.56
N LEU A 93 2.39 4.84 -6.39
CA LEU A 93 3.81 4.47 -6.26
C LEU A 93 4.17 3.24 -7.11
N SER A 94 3.30 2.24 -7.17
CA SER A 94 3.52 1.05 -8.01
C SER A 94 3.61 1.42 -9.49
N VAL A 95 2.70 2.27 -9.97
CA VAL A 95 2.72 2.76 -11.36
C VAL A 95 4.00 3.55 -11.63
N VAL A 96 4.39 4.47 -10.75
CA VAL A 96 5.62 5.27 -10.92
C VAL A 96 6.87 4.37 -11.01
N VAL A 97 7.02 3.40 -10.12
CA VAL A 97 8.18 2.49 -10.11
C VAL A 97 8.25 1.65 -11.38
N LEU A 98 7.10 1.28 -11.97
CA LEU A 98 7.04 0.51 -13.21
C LEU A 98 7.40 1.35 -14.45
N HIS A 99 7.13 2.66 -14.44
CA HIS A 99 7.30 3.53 -15.62
C HIS A 99 8.58 4.37 -15.59
N ARG A 100 9.12 4.73 -14.43
CA ARG A 100 10.33 5.56 -14.34
C ARG A 100 11.57 4.79 -14.80
N ASP A 101 12.36 5.40 -15.69
CA ASP A 101 13.61 4.82 -16.19
C ASP A 101 14.63 4.53 -15.08
N ASP A 102 14.69 5.38 -14.06
CA ASP A 102 15.59 5.20 -12.92
C ASP A 102 15.14 4.11 -11.94
N CYS A 103 13.95 3.53 -12.10
CA CYS A 103 13.44 2.42 -11.30
C CYS A 103 13.58 1.05 -11.99
N LYS A 104 14.12 0.99 -13.21
CA LYS A 104 14.33 -0.27 -13.94
C LYS A 104 15.10 -1.30 -13.11
N GLY A 105 14.54 -2.50 -13.02
CA GLY A 105 15.09 -3.63 -12.26
C GLY A 105 14.68 -3.66 -10.78
N VAL A 106 13.97 -2.65 -10.27
CA VAL A 106 13.34 -2.69 -8.96
C VAL A 106 12.13 -3.62 -9.03
N VAL A 107 11.96 -4.47 -8.02
CA VAL A 107 10.82 -5.39 -7.89
C VAL A 107 9.89 -4.87 -6.81
N LEU A 108 8.61 -4.70 -7.13
CA LEU A 108 7.62 -4.31 -6.13
C LEU A 108 7.37 -5.44 -5.12
N PRO A 109 7.05 -5.13 -3.85
CA PRO A 109 6.68 -6.16 -2.90
C PRO A 109 5.37 -6.84 -3.33
N PRO A 110 5.16 -8.13 -2.98
CA PRO A 110 3.88 -8.79 -3.22
C PRO A 110 2.76 -8.04 -2.51
N ILE A 111 1.68 -7.72 -3.23
CA ILE A 111 0.58 -6.90 -2.69
C ILE A 111 -0.12 -7.58 -1.49
N GLN A 112 -0.13 -8.92 -1.46
CA GLN A 112 -0.66 -9.71 -0.34
C GLN A 112 0.19 -9.61 0.94
N GLU A 113 1.46 -9.21 0.85
CA GLU A 113 2.29 -8.91 2.02
C GLU A 113 2.12 -7.46 2.49
N VAL A 114 1.72 -6.56 1.58
CA VAL A 114 1.44 -5.15 1.88
C VAL A 114 0.08 -4.99 2.55
N PHE A 115 -0.96 -5.65 2.01
CA PHE A 115 -2.34 -5.62 2.51
C PHE A 115 -2.88 -7.04 2.74
N PRO A 116 -2.36 -7.77 3.75
CA PRO A 116 -2.77 -9.16 3.99
C PRO A 116 -4.26 -9.31 4.31
N ASP A 117 -4.87 -8.27 4.89
CA ASP A 117 -6.29 -8.19 5.21
C ASP A 117 -7.22 -8.22 3.98
N LYS A 118 -6.69 -7.98 2.77
CA LYS A 118 -7.44 -8.09 1.51
C LYS A 118 -7.41 -9.49 0.88
N PHE A 119 -6.50 -10.36 1.31
CA PHE A 119 -6.28 -11.69 0.73
C PHE A 119 -6.56 -12.82 1.73
N VAL A 120 -6.55 -12.51 3.02
CA VAL A 120 -6.74 -13.49 4.09
C VAL A 120 -7.99 -13.13 4.89
N PRO A 121 -8.87 -14.11 5.21
CA PRO A 121 -10.07 -13.86 5.99
C PRO A 121 -9.80 -13.15 7.32
N ALA A 122 -10.71 -12.25 7.70
CA ALA A 122 -10.61 -11.45 8.91
C ALA A 122 -10.45 -12.31 10.19
N GLU A 123 -11.05 -13.50 10.24
CA GLU A 123 -10.89 -14.40 11.38
C GLU A 123 -9.44 -14.88 11.53
N THR A 124 -8.78 -15.26 10.43
CA THR A 124 -7.37 -15.68 10.44
C THR A 124 -6.46 -14.52 10.83
N ILE A 125 -6.70 -13.31 10.33
CA ILE A 125 -5.97 -12.10 10.74
C ILE A 125 -6.14 -11.84 12.24
N ASN A 126 -7.37 -11.91 12.76
CA ASN A 126 -7.64 -11.73 14.18
C ASN A 126 -6.94 -12.78 15.06
N ARG A 127 -6.87 -14.04 14.61
CA ARG A 127 -6.10 -15.09 15.30
C ARG A 127 -4.61 -14.75 15.30
N ALA A 128 -4.06 -14.24 14.19
CA ALA A 128 -2.67 -13.79 14.10
C ALA A 128 -2.36 -12.66 15.10
N LEU A 129 -3.20 -11.63 15.15
CA LEU A 129 -3.04 -10.52 16.09
C LEU A 129 -3.15 -10.97 17.55
N LYS A 130 -4.06 -11.90 17.86
CA LYS A 130 -4.17 -12.49 19.22
C LYS A 130 -2.91 -13.27 19.59
N ALA A 131 -2.38 -14.03 18.63
CA ALA A 131 -1.19 -14.85 18.85
C ALA A 131 0.07 -13.99 19.02
N ASP A 132 0.21 -12.90 18.26
CA ASP A 132 1.29 -11.92 18.39
C ASP A 132 1.31 -11.27 19.79
N LYS A 133 0.13 -10.84 20.28
CA LYS A 133 -0.03 -10.25 21.63
C LYS A 133 0.36 -11.19 22.77
N GLN A 134 0.34 -12.51 22.55
CA GLN A 134 0.72 -13.51 23.55
C GLN A 134 2.24 -13.67 23.68
N GLY A 135 3.05 -12.92 22.92
CA GLY A 135 4.39 -12.52 23.33
C GLY A 135 5.41 -13.62 23.56
N THR A 136 5.38 -14.72 22.81
CA THR A 136 6.38 -15.78 22.95
C THR A 136 7.65 -15.54 22.14
N GLY A 137 7.67 -14.54 21.24
CA GLY A 137 8.81 -14.25 20.34
C GLY A 137 9.06 -15.32 19.26
N GLU A 138 8.28 -16.41 19.28
CA GLU A 138 8.34 -17.50 18.32
C GLU A 138 7.51 -17.20 17.08
N THR A 139 8.00 -17.64 15.92
CA THR A 139 7.24 -17.61 14.66
C THR A 139 6.01 -18.49 14.77
N LYS A 140 4.82 -17.93 14.58
CA LYS A 140 3.54 -18.66 14.62
C LYS A 140 3.00 -18.87 13.22
N VAL A 141 2.72 -20.12 12.88
CA VAL A 141 2.05 -20.48 11.63
C VAL A 141 0.56 -20.65 11.92
N ILE A 142 -0.27 -19.88 11.22
CA ILE A 142 -1.73 -19.93 11.38
C ILE A 142 -2.33 -20.41 10.06
N SER A 143 -3.06 -21.51 10.12
CA SER A 143 -3.77 -22.04 8.97
C SER A 143 -4.94 -21.13 8.60
N ILE A 144 -5.01 -20.77 7.31
CA ILE A 144 -6.12 -20.00 6.75
C ILE A 144 -7.42 -20.78 6.99
N GLN A 145 -8.41 -20.11 7.57
CA GLN A 145 -9.73 -20.68 7.75
C GLN A 145 -10.52 -20.50 6.47
N LYS A 146 -11.16 -21.58 6.03
CA LYS A 146 -12.12 -21.50 4.95
C LYS A 146 -13.35 -20.75 5.44
N THR A 147 -13.76 -19.72 4.70
CA THR A 147 -14.89 -18.87 5.07
C THR A 147 -15.97 -19.05 4.01
N GLY A 148 -17.20 -19.39 4.40
CA GLY A 148 -18.29 -19.55 3.44
C GLY A 148 -19.40 -20.45 3.96
N ASN A 149 -20.60 -20.25 3.42
CA ASN A 149 -21.74 -21.10 3.70
C ASN A 149 -21.73 -22.29 2.74
N ILE A 150 -21.50 -23.50 3.24
CA ILE A 150 -21.52 -24.71 2.41
C ILE A 150 -22.91 -25.02 1.80
N LEU A 151 -23.96 -24.35 2.29
CA LEU A 151 -25.30 -24.43 1.71
C LEU A 151 -25.46 -23.53 0.48
N ASP A 152 -24.53 -22.60 0.25
CA ASP A 152 -24.47 -21.79 -0.97
C ASP A 152 -23.63 -22.54 -2.02
N PRO A 153 -24.23 -22.98 -3.16
CA PRO A 153 -23.48 -23.65 -4.22
C PRO A 153 -22.29 -22.86 -4.77
N GLU A 154 -22.33 -21.52 -4.68
CA GLU A 154 -21.27 -20.62 -5.12
C GLU A 154 -19.98 -20.80 -4.29
N TYR A 155 -20.08 -21.36 -3.09
CA TYR A 155 -18.93 -21.70 -2.26
C TYR A 155 -18.03 -22.77 -2.89
N ASN A 156 -18.60 -23.64 -3.74
CA ASN A 156 -17.81 -24.66 -4.44
C ASN A 156 -16.77 -24.05 -5.39
N LEU A 157 -16.97 -22.79 -5.81
CA LEU A 157 -16.08 -22.03 -6.70
C LEU A 157 -15.11 -21.11 -5.94
N ALA A 158 -15.12 -21.13 -4.60
CA ALA A 158 -14.29 -20.24 -3.80
C ALA A 158 -12.78 -20.40 -4.09
N TYR A 159 -12.31 -21.62 -4.40
CA TYR A 159 -10.90 -21.88 -4.74
C TYR A 159 -10.38 -21.12 -5.98
N PHE A 160 -11.29 -20.62 -6.81
CA PHE A 160 -10.97 -19.81 -7.98
C PHE A 160 -11.18 -18.32 -7.73
N ARG A 161 -12.19 -17.95 -6.92
CA ARG A 161 -12.53 -16.56 -6.61
C ARG A 161 -11.63 -15.94 -5.53
N GLU A 162 -11.04 -16.75 -4.66
CA GLU A 162 -10.19 -16.38 -3.51
C GLU A 162 -8.81 -17.02 -3.64
#